data_AF-A0A6A5QFL6-F1
#
_entry.id   AF-A0A6A5QFL6-F1
#
_cell.length_a   1.000
_cell.length_b   1.000
_cell.length_c   1.000
_cell.angle_alpha   90.00
_cell.angle_beta   90.00
_cell.angle_gamma   90.00
#
_symmetry.space_group_name_H-M   'P 1'
#
loop_
_entity.id
_entity.type
_entity.pdbx_description
1 polymer ?
#
loop_
_entity_poly.entity_id
_entity_poly.type
_entity_poly.pdbx_seq_one_letter_code
_entity_poly.pdbx_strand_id
1 'polypeptide(L)'
;MAPEKPTKSKTAKSAPKTVSDFTILPLTLPILSGLPESCRASKHYLYVKPHAPSIPTATDERSLFIANVPIDATESNLRALFTDQLGGSKVERVEFDAPIPAQPMHKRWKTDKPGKQDGEQRGKKRKRNEEALVAEGVVEDQDSALPSTWPGELHRSGSGAVVIFVDKRSARGAYKEIYRAVKDNKTTHWKPGDAVLGIERYRTHTTLTYPTPTSLQSSLNAYLTQFNTLESLRNKHRKHARSVPDEDGFVTVTRGGRAGPARIEDAEKKKEELDARKKKNAVKDDFYRFQNREKRKEAELGLRRRFEEDRRRVEKMREGRGRLRPES
;
A
#
# COMPACT_ATOMS: atom_id res chain seq x y z
N MET A 1 -65.17 27.90 33.69
CA MET A 1 -64.11 27.14 33.01
C MET A 1 -64.61 26.78 31.62
N ALA A 2 -64.01 27.34 30.57
CA ALA A 2 -64.37 27.00 29.20
C ALA A 2 -63.89 25.58 28.88
N PRO A 3 -64.66 24.74 28.17
CA PRO A 3 -64.24 23.40 27.83
C PRO A 3 -63.09 23.46 26.81
N GLU A 4 -61.94 22.88 27.17
CA GLU A 4 -60.81 22.70 26.26
C GLU A 4 -61.26 21.83 25.07
N LYS A 5 -61.10 22.37 23.86
CA LYS A 5 -61.40 21.65 22.63
C LYS A 5 -60.42 20.48 22.49
N PRO A 6 -60.89 19.26 22.15
CA PRO A 6 -60.01 18.12 21.96
C PRO A 6 -59.07 18.40 20.79
N THR A 7 -57.78 18.55 21.10
CA THR A 7 -56.72 18.63 20.10
C THR A 7 -56.67 17.31 19.34
N LYS A 8 -57.12 17.33 18.08
CA LYS A 8 -56.99 16.20 17.16
C LYS A 8 -55.51 15.77 17.11
N SER A 9 -55.23 14.53 17.47
CA SER A 9 -53.90 13.95 17.34
C SER A 9 -53.47 14.02 15.87
N LYS A 10 -52.35 14.72 15.60
CA LYS A 10 -51.76 14.74 14.26
C LYS A 10 -51.38 13.31 13.91
N THR A 11 -52.06 12.73 12.93
CA THR A 11 -51.67 11.43 12.35
C THR A 11 -50.22 11.54 11.87
N ALA A 12 -49.36 10.65 12.36
CA ALA A 12 -47.96 10.61 11.94
C ALA A 12 -47.90 10.43 10.42
N LYS A 13 -47.22 11.35 9.72
CA LYS A 13 -47.05 11.27 8.26
C LYS A 13 -46.34 9.95 7.92
N SER A 14 -46.89 9.18 6.99
CA SER A 14 -46.26 7.95 6.51
C SER A 14 -44.93 8.28 5.83
N ALA A 15 -43.94 7.40 6.01
CA ALA A 15 -42.65 7.54 5.34
C ALA A 15 -42.83 7.50 3.81
N PRO A 16 -42.06 8.30 3.05
CA PRO A 16 -42.10 8.26 1.60
C PRO A 16 -41.72 6.86 1.09
N LYS A 17 -42.35 6.44 -0.01
CA LYS A 17 -42.08 5.14 -0.64
C LYS A 17 -40.89 5.18 -1.59
N THR A 18 -40.60 6.35 -2.17
CA THR A 18 -39.52 6.55 -3.14
C THR A 18 -38.82 7.90 -2.95
N VAL A 19 -37.52 7.98 -3.25
CA VAL A 19 -36.70 9.21 -3.25
C VAL A 19 -35.65 9.11 -4.35
N SER A 20 -35.63 10.07 -5.30
CA SER A 20 -34.58 10.22 -6.34
C SER A 20 -34.13 8.90 -7.00
N ASP A 21 -35.08 8.04 -7.35
CA ASP A 21 -34.93 6.69 -7.95
C ASP A 21 -34.71 5.51 -7.00
N PHE A 22 -34.57 5.77 -5.70
CA PHE A 22 -34.53 4.71 -4.69
C PHE A 22 -35.94 4.33 -4.24
N THR A 23 -36.16 3.03 -4.13
CA THR A 23 -37.30 2.45 -3.41
C THR A 23 -36.93 2.30 -1.94
N ILE A 24 -37.76 2.83 -1.04
CA ILE A 24 -37.49 2.83 0.40
C ILE A 24 -38.12 1.59 1.02
N LEU A 25 -37.29 0.64 1.45
CA LEU A 25 -37.71 -0.59 2.12
C LEU A 25 -37.57 -0.43 3.64
N PRO A 26 -38.68 -0.36 4.40
CA PRO A 26 -38.64 -0.31 5.86
C PRO A 26 -38.41 -1.70 6.46
N LEU A 27 -37.29 -1.86 7.16
CA LEU A 27 -36.95 -3.03 7.96
C LEU A 27 -37.31 -2.79 9.43
N THR A 28 -37.97 -3.74 10.06
CA THR A 28 -38.17 -3.78 11.51
C THR A 28 -36.93 -4.40 12.16
N LEU A 29 -36.30 -3.67 13.06
CA LEU A 29 -35.12 -4.16 13.80
C LEU A 29 -35.53 -5.16 14.90
N PRO A 30 -34.62 -6.07 15.30
CA PRO A 30 -34.90 -7.01 16.39
C PRO A 30 -35.08 -6.27 17.72
N ILE A 31 -35.92 -6.81 18.59
CA ILE A 31 -36.17 -6.26 19.92
C ILE A 31 -34.98 -6.61 20.83
N LEU A 32 -34.36 -5.60 21.43
CA LEU A 32 -33.30 -5.77 22.42
C LEU A 32 -33.86 -5.53 23.82
N SER A 33 -33.54 -6.42 24.77
CA SER A 33 -34.04 -6.38 26.14
C SER A 33 -33.62 -5.12 26.93
N GLY A 34 -32.52 -4.49 26.54
CA GLY A 34 -31.99 -3.28 27.18
C GLY A 34 -32.51 -1.94 26.62
N LEU A 35 -33.37 -1.95 25.59
CA LEU A 35 -33.89 -0.72 24.98
C LEU A 35 -35.30 -0.38 25.49
N PRO A 36 -35.66 0.92 25.58
CA PRO A 36 -37.01 1.36 25.92
C PRO A 36 -38.08 0.79 24.97
N GLU A 37 -39.32 0.68 25.44
CA GLU A 37 -40.42 0.14 24.64
C GLU A 37 -40.70 0.94 23.36
N SER A 38 -40.43 2.25 23.39
CA SER A 38 -40.53 3.14 22.23
C SER A 38 -39.63 2.71 21.07
N CYS A 39 -38.51 2.03 21.35
CA CYS A 39 -37.58 1.54 20.35
C CYS A 39 -38.01 0.19 19.74
N ARG A 40 -38.99 -0.52 20.31
CA ARG A 40 -39.47 -1.82 19.79
C ARG A 40 -40.10 -1.72 18.40
N ALA A 41 -40.66 -0.56 18.06
CA ALA A 41 -41.25 -0.28 16.76
C ALA A 41 -40.30 0.47 15.82
N SER A 42 -39.01 0.56 16.16
CA SER A 42 -38.03 1.29 15.35
C SER A 42 -37.83 0.62 13.98
N LYS A 43 -37.83 1.45 12.94
CA LYS A 43 -37.66 1.02 11.56
C LYS A 43 -36.33 1.53 11.03
N HIS A 44 -35.59 0.64 10.40
CA HIS A 44 -34.41 0.97 9.62
C HIS A 44 -34.79 1.05 8.14
N TYR A 45 -34.39 2.10 7.45
CA TYR A 45 -34.79 2.32 6.05
C TYR A 45 -33.64 1.99 5.11
N LEU A 46 -33.86 0.98 4.26
CA LEU A 46 -32.98 0.66 3.15
C LEU A 46 -33.40 1.42 1.90
N TYR A 47 -32.44 1.90 1.13
CA TYR A 47 -32.67 2.55 -0.15
C TYR A 47 -32.18 1.64 -1.26
N VAL A 48 -33.10 1.10 -2.07
CA VAL A 48 -32.76 0.10 -3.08
C VAL A 48 -33.03 0.63 -4.49
N LYS A 49 -32.09 0.43 -5.41
CA LYS A 49 -32.26 0.69 -6.83
C LYS A 49 -31.52 -0.35 -7.69
N PRO A 50 -31.86 -0.51 -8.97
CA PRO A 50 -31.05 -1.28 -9.91
C PRO A 50 -29.61 -0.73 -9.97
N HIS A 51 -28.62 -1.62 -9.99
CA HIS A 51 -27.22 -1.19 -10.08
C HIS A 51 -26.92 -0.70 -11.51
N ALA A 52 -26.38 0.51 -11.60
CA ALA A 52 -26.01 1.16 -12.86
C ALA A 52 -24.76 2.02 -12.63
N PRO A 53 -23.56 1.41 -12.55
CA PRO A 53 -22.32 2.13 -12.35
C PRO A 53 -21.94 2.93 -13.62
N SER A 54 -21.09 3.94 -13.46
CA SER A 54 -20.62 4.76 -14.59
C SER A 54 -19.78 3.97 -15.60
N ILE A 55 -19.15 2.88 -15.14
CA ILE A 55 -18.34 1.99 -15.97
C ILE A 55 -19.07 0.64 -16.00
N PRO A 56 -19.64 0.24 -17.14
CA PRO A 56 -20.39 -1.00 -17.25
C PRO A 56 -19.52 -2.21 -16.92
N THR A 57 -19.99 -3.04 -16.01
CA THR A 57 -19.41 -4.31 -15.60
C THR A 57 -20.36 -5.46 -15.97
N ALA A 58 -19.83 -6.65 -16.24
CA ALA A 58 -20.63 -7.82 -16.64
C ALA A 58 -21.73 -8.21 -15.61
N THR A 59 -21.62 -7.77 -14.36
CA THR A 59 -22.55 -8.07 -13.27
C THR A 59 -23.68 -7.06 -13.11
N ASP A 60 -23.64 -5.93 -13.81
CA ASP A 60 -24.56 -4.80 -13.57
C ASP A 60 -26.01 -5.18 -13.84
N GLU A 61 -26.26 -5.92 -14.93
CA GLU A 61 -27.62 -6.28 -15.33
C GLU A 61 -28.36 -7.19 -14.34
N ARG A 62 -27.60 -7.87 -13.46
CA ARG A 62 -28.11 -8.82 -12.45
C ARG A 62 -27.80 -8.37 -11.03
N SER A 63 -27.54 -7.08 -10.81
CA SER A 63 -27.23 -6.56 -9.49
C SER A 63 -28.15 -5.40 -9.06
N LEU A 64 -28.32 -5.28 -7.74
CA LEU A 64 -29.05 -4.19 -7.10
C LEU A 64 -28.10 -3.42 -6.19
N PHE A 65 -28.21 -2.10 -6.21
CA PHE A 65 -27.52 -1.23 -5.28
C PHE A 65 -28.42 -0.93 -4.10
N ILE A 66 -27.91 -1.16 -2.89
CA ILE A 66 -28.57 -0.89 -1.61
C ILE A 66 -27.75 0.14 -0.86
N ALA A 67 -28.37 1.22 -0.41
CA ALA A 67 -27.74 2.21 0.46
C ALA A 67 -28.35 2.17 1.87
N ASN A 68 -27.57 2.66 2.83
CA ASN A 68 -27.88 2.66 4.25
C ASN A 68 -28.09 1.25 4.81
N VAL A 69 -27.17 0.34 4.50
CA VAL A 69 -27.21 -1.04 5.02
C VAL A 69 -27.03 -1.06 6.55
N PRO A 70 -27.70 -1.97 7.30
CA PRO A 70 -27.46 -2.13 8.74
C PRO A 70 -25.99 -2.38 9.07
N ILE A 71 -25.56 -1.89 10.24
CA ILE A 71 -24.16 -1.96 10.69
C ILE A 71 -23.62 -3.39 10.78
N ASP A 72 -24.48 -4.35 11.09
CA ASP A 72 -24.18 -5.76 11.31
C ASP A 72 -24.50 -6.63 10.07
N ALA A 73 -24.70 -6.01 8.91
CA ALA A 73 -25.06 -6.74 7.71
C ALA A 73 -23.92 -7.62 7.20
N THR A 74 -24.22 -8.91 7.16
CA THR A 74 -23.39 -9.92 6.51
C THR A 74 -23.99 -10.33 5.17
N GLU A 75 -23.20 -11.00 4.36
CA GLU A 75 -23.68 -11.63 3.14
C GLU A 75 -24.80 -12.64 3.42
N SER A 76 -24.68 -13.43 4.50
CA SER A 76 -25.70 -14.40 4.92
C SER A 76 -27.04 -13.72 5.26
N ASN A 77 -27.01 -12.57 5.92
CA ASN A 77 -28.22 -11.82 6.27
C ASN A 77 -28.96 -11.32 5.03
N LEU A 78 -28.24 -10.75 4.08
CA LEU A 78 -28.86 -10.26 2.83
C LEU A 78 -29.36 -11.43 1.97
N ARG A 79 -28.62 -12.53 1.89
CA ARG A 79 -29.09 -13.77 1.25
C ARG A 79 -30.40 -14.26 1.87
N ALA A 80 -30.49 -14.30 3.20
CA ALA A 80 -31.69 -14.70 3.93
C ALA A 80 -32.85 -13.71 3.70
N LEU A 81 -32.59 -12.41 3.69
CA LEU A 81 -33.61 -11.38 3.42
C LEU A 81 -34.27 -11.58 2.04
N PHE A 82 -33.45 -11.79 0.99
CA PHE A 82 -33.95 -11.99 -0.37
C PHE A 82 -34.63 -13.34 -0.58
N THR A 83 -34.15 -14.38 0.10
CA THR A 83 -34.70 -15.73 0.01
C THR A 83 -36.02 -15.85 0.78
N ASP A 84 -36.03 -15.45 2.05
CA ASP A 84 -37.16 -15.68 2.95
C ASP A 84 -38.29 -14.67 2.77
N GLN A 85 -37.95 -13.39 2.52
CA GLN A 85 -38.91 -12.28 2.65
C GLN A 85 -39.21 -11.54 1.35
N LEU A 86 -38.25 -11.49 0.42
CA LEU A 86 -38.32 -10.72 -0.84
C LEU A 86 -38.32 -11.61 -2.10
N GLY A 87 -39.10 -12.68 -2.07
CA GLY A 87 -39.51 -13.40 -3.28
C GLY A 87 -38.63 -14.56 -3.70
N GLY A 88 -37.85 -15.14 -2.79
CA GLY A 88 -37.12 -16.40 -3.04
C GLY A 88 -35.96 -16.27 -4.02
N SER A 89 -35.44 -15.05 -4.23
CA SER A 89 -34.39 -14.80 -5.21
C SER A 89 -33.03 -15.23 -4.68
N LYS A 90 -32.27 -15.98 -5.49
CA LYS A 90 -30.94 -16.47 -5.10
C LYS A 90 -29.87 -15.41 -5.36
N VAL A 91 -29.17 -15.04 -4.29
CA VAL A 91 -28.02 -14.13 -4.31
C VAL A 91 -26.74 -14.95 -4.50
N GLU A 92 -25.89 -14.56 -5.45
CA GLU A 92 -24.58 -15.18 -5.69
C GLU A 92 -23.54 -14.65 -4.71
N ARG A 93 -23.44 -13.33 -4.58
CA ARG A 93 -22.55 -12.66 -3.63
C ARG A 93 -23.00 -11.24 -3.32
N VAL A 94 -22.47 -10.69 -2.23
CA VAL A 94 -22.69 -9.28 -1.86
C VAL A 94 -21.34 -8.58 -1.73
N GLU A 95 -21.21 -7.46 -2.40
CA GLU A 95 -20.03 -6.59 -2.32
C GLU A 95 -20.40 -5.37 -1.46
N PHE A 96 -19.77 -5.23 -0.31
CA PHE A 96 -19.98 -4.10 0.59
C PHE A 96 -19.00 -2.96 0.30
N ASP A 97 -19.42 -1.74 0.62
CA ASP A 97 -18.51 -0.61 0.77
C ASP A 97 -17.54 -0.83 1.94
N ALA A 98 -16.46 -0.05 2.02
CA ALA A 98 -15.32 -0.33 2.89
C ALA A 98 -15.71 -0.66 4.35
N PRO A 99 -15.29 -1.84 4.88
CA PRO A 99 -15.67 -2.28 6.22
C PRO A 99 -14.96 -1.50 7.32
N ILE A 100 -15.44 -1.65 8.56
CA ILE A 100 -14.85 -1.13 9.80
C ILE A 100 -14.45 -2.32 10.70
N PRO A 101 -13.17 -2.41 11.10
CA PRO A 101 -12.05 -1.56 10.68
C PRO A 101 -11.73 -1.73 9.18
N ALA A 102 -11.12 -0.71 8.59
CA ALA A 102 -10.69 -0.77 7.20
C ALA A 102 -9.68 -1.92 7.05
N GLN A 103 -10.00 -2.88 6.19
CA GLN A 103 -9.05 -3.90 5.77
C GLN A 103 -7.81 -3.17 5.24
N PRO A 104 -6.58 -3.52 5.68
CA PRO A 104 -5.38 -2.97 5.09
C PRO A 104 -5.42 -3.25 3.58
N MET A 105 -5.50 -2.19 2.78
CA MET A 105 -5.47 -2.31 1.32
C MET A 105 -4.08 -2.73 0.89
N HIS A 106 -3.79 -4.03 0.92
CA HIS A 106 -2.63 -4.57 0.24
C HIS A 106 -2.84 -4.34 -1.25
N LYS A 107 -1.93 -3.60 -1.89
CA LYS A 107 -1.99 -3.35 -3.34
C LYS A 107 -1.92 -4.70 -4.05
N ARG A 108 -3.09 -5.25 -4.40
CA ARG A 108 -3.22 -6.52 -5.12
C ARG A 108 -2.46 -6.36 -6.43
N TRP A 109 -1.41 -7.15 -6.60
CA TRP A 109 -0.73 -7.26 -7.89
C TRP A 109 -1.75 -7.78 -8.90
N LYS A 110 -2.12 -6.95 -9.88
CA LYS A 110 -2.86 -7.44 -11.06
C LYS A 110 -1.89 -8.25 -11.91
N THR A 111 -1.94 -9.56 -11.79
CA THR A 111 -1.26 -10.50 -12.70
C THR A 111 -1.90 -10.55 -14.08
N ASP A 112 -3.08 -9.94 -14.27
CA ASP A 112 -3.78 -9.93 -15.55
C ASP A 112 -2.99 -9.11 -16.57
N LYS A 113 -2.30 -9.82 -17.47
CA LYS A 113 -1.77 -9.24 -18.69
C LYS A 113 -2.95 -8.58 -19.42
N PRO A 114 -2.90 -7.27 -19.74
CA PRO A 114 -3.87 -6.71 -20.66
C PRO A 114 -3.75 -7.50 -21.97
N GLY A 115 -4.85 -8.07 -22.43
CA GLY A 115 -4.93 -8.75 -23.71
C GLY A 115 -4.39 -7.81 -24.79
N LYS A 116 -3.50 -8.33 -25.64
CA LYS A 116 -3.01 -7.62 -26.82
C LYS A 116 -4.23 -7.22 -27.67
N GLN A 117 -4.60 -5.96 -27.63
CA GLN A 117 -5.31 -5.33 -28.73
C GLN A 117 -4.23 -4.79 -29.66
N ASP A 118 -4.11 -5.43 -30.82
CA ASP A 118 -3.31 -4.93 -31.94
C ASP A 118 -3.95 -3.62 -32.43
N GLY A 119 -3.33 -2.51 -32.04
CA GLY A 119 -3.62 -1.18 -32.52
C GLY A 119 -2.31 -0.45 -32.76
N GLU A 120 -1.96 -0.26 -34.03
CA GLU A 120 -0.83 0.55 -34.48
C GLU A 120 -0.87 1.95 -33.86
N GLN A 121 0.20 2.33 -33.14
CA GLN A 121 0.52 3.74 -32.92
C GLN A 121 2.01 4.01 -33.16
N ARG A 122 2.22 4.75 -34.26
CA ARG A 122 3.42 5.52 -34.60
C ARG A 122 3.71 6.56 -33.52
N GLY A 123 4.99 6.71 -33.18
CA GLY A 123 5.49 7.85 -32.38
C GLY A 123 6.41 7.42 -31.25
N LYS A 124 7.68 7.11 -31.57
CA LYS A 124 8.76 6.85 -30.60
C LYS A 124 9.07 8.11 -29.77
N LYS A 125 8.29 8.34 -28.71
CA LYS A 125 8.77 9.00 -27.49
C LYS A 125 9.00 7.87 -26.49
N ARG A 126 10.24 7.75 -25.98
CA ARG A 126 10.67 6.70 -25.05
C ARG A 126 9.71 6.63 -23.87
N LYS A 127 8.73 5.73 -23.94
CA LYS A 127 7.91 5.31 -22.82
C LYS A 127 8.85 4.49 -21.96
N ARG A 128 9.41 5.13 -20.92
CA ARG A 128 10.04 4.44 -19.81
C ARG A 128 9.07 3.33 -19.42
N ASN A 129 9.50 2.09 -19.59
CA ASN A 129 8.71 0.93 -19.26
C ASN A 129 8.64 0.86 -17.72
N GLU A 130 7.80 1.71 -17.14
CA GLU A 130 7.50 1.81 -15.70
C GLU A 130 6.51 0.72 -15.26
N GLU A 131 6.22 -0.25 -16.13
CA GLU A 131 5.31 -1.38 -15.84
C GLU A 131 5.95 -2.54 -15.07
N ALA A 132 7.22 -2.47 -14.68
CA ALA A 132 7.86 -3.49 -13.86
C ALA A 132 8.64 -2.94 -12.67
N LEU A 133 8.24 -1.78 -12.14
CA LEU A 133 8.54 -1.41 -10.75
C LEU A 133 7.68 -2.30 -9.86
N VAL A 134 8.15 -3.54 -9.74
CA VAL A 134 7.92 -4.53 -8.70
C VAL A 134 7.31 -3.86 -7.48
N ALA A 135 5.98 -3.99 -7.35
CA ALA A 135 5.26 -3.49 -6.20
C ALA A 135 5.94 -4.05 -4.93
N GLU A 136 6.32 -3.13 -4.08
CA GLU A 136 7.01 -3.33 -2.82
C GLU A 136 6.06 -3.99 -1.82
N GLY A 137 5.91 -5.31 -1.92
CA GLY A 137 5.13 -6.11 -0.97
C GLY A 137 4.96 -7.54 -1.45
N VAL A 138 4.94 -8.48 -0.51
CA VAL A 138 4.31 -9.80 -0.73
C VAL A 138 2.81 -9.55 -0.79
N VAL A 139 2.10 -10.12 -1.77
CA VAL A 139 0.64 -10.15 -1.71
C VAL A 139 0.31 -11.12 -0.59
N GLU A 140 -0.31 -10.61 0.48
CA GLU A 140 -0.71 -11.48 1.59
C GLU A 140 -1.80 -12.44 1.10
N ASP A 141 -1.42 -13.69 0.87
CA ASP A 141 -2.35 -14.80 0.72
C ASP A 141 -3.00 -15.10 2.08
N GLN A 142 -4.13 -15.82 2.07
CA GLN A 142 -4.89 -16.19 3.28
C GLN A 142 -4.01 -16.80 4.38
N ASP A 143 -2.97 -17.55 4.02
CA ASP A 143 -2.06 -18.21 4.95
C ASP A 143 -0.94 -17.30 5.48
N SER A 144 -0.61 -16.24 4.74
CA SER A 144 0.47 -15.29 5.08
C SER A 144 -0.03 -14.03 5.77
N ALA A 145 -1.33 -13.74 5.65
CA ALA A 145 -1.97 -12.62 6.32
C ALA A 145 -1.93 -12.81 7.83
N LEU A 146 -1.75 -11.71 8.56
CA LEU A 146 -1.89 -11.74 10.02
C LEU A 146 -3.34 -12.10 10.40
N PRO A 147 -3.57 -12.87 11.47
CA PRO A 147 -4.91 -13.18 11.94
C PRO A 147 -5.73 -11.90 12.17
N SER A 148 -6.98 -11.89 11.72
CA SER A 148 -7.89 -10.77 11.98
C SER A 148 -8.11 -10.62 13.48
N THR A 149 -7.90 -9.40 13.99
CA THR A 149 -8.14 -9.08 15.40
C THR A 149 -9.61 -8.86 15.71
N TRP A 150 -10.43 -8.58 14.70
CA TRP A 150 -11.87 -8.42 14.86
C TRP A 150 -12.61 -9.67 14.38
N PRO A 151 -13.61 -10.16 15.15
CA PRO A 151 -14.35 -11.39 14.81
C PRO A 151 -15.26 -11.23 13.59
N GLY A 152 -15.50 -9.99 13.13
CA GLY A 152 -16.35 -9.70 11.99
C GLY A 152 -16.27 -8.23 11.57
N GLU A 153 -16.62 -7.99 10.32
CA GLU A 153 -16.68 -6.68 9.69
C GLU A 153 -17.97 -5.95 10.09
N LEU A 154 -17.85 -4.65 10.36
CA LEU A 154 -19.01 -3.77 10.56
C LEU A 154 -19.06 -2.71 9.48
N HIS A 155 -20.23 -2.12 9.28
CA HIS A 155 -20.44 -1.10 8.25
C HIS A 155 -20.56 0.29 8.85
N ARG A 156 -20.04 1.29 8.14
CA ARG A 156 -20.28 2.70 8.46
C ARG A 156 -21.75 3.07 8.27
N SER A 157 -22.22 4.08 8.99
CA SER A 157 -23.53 4.67 8.72
C SER A 157 -23.60 5.18 7.29
N GLY A 158 -24.69 4.88 6.58
CA GLY A 158 -24.83 5.22 5.16
C GLY A 158 -24.02 4.33 4.21
N SER A 159 -23.40 3.25 4.69
CA SER A 159 -22.70 2.28 3.85
C SER A 159 -23.60 1.71 2.75
N GLY A 160 -23.00 1.48 1.59
CA GLY A 160 -23.64 0.86 0.44
C GLY A 160 -23.26 -0.62 0.30
N ALA A 161 -24.12 -1.38 -0.38
CA ALA A 161 -23.83 -2.73 -0.83
C ALA A 161 -24.36 -2.94 -2.25
N VAL A 162 -23.64 -3.74 -3.02
CA VAL A 162 -24.06 -4.25 -4.32
C VAL A 162 -24.39 -5.72 -4.16
N VAL A 163 -25.67 -6.05 -4.30
CA VAL A 163 -26.17 -7.43 -4.21
C VAL A 163 -26.20 -8.01 -5.61
N ILE A 164 -25.40 -9.05 -5.86
CA ILE A 164 -25.27 -9.70 -7.16
C ILE A 164 -26.07 -10.99 -7.14
N PHE A 165 -27.06 -11.09 -8.03
CA PHE A 165 -27.92 -12.27 -8.15
C PHE A 165 -27.33 -13.28 -9.13
N VAL A 166 -27.80 -14.53 -9.03
CA VAL A 166 -27.38 -15.61 -9.94
C VAL A 166 -27.71 -15.25 -11.40
N ASP A 167 -28.88 -14.66 -11.65
CA ASP A 167 -29.32 -14.30 -12.99
C ASP A 167 -30.14 -13.01 -13.03
N LYS A 168 -30.32 -12.46 -14.24
CA LYS A 168 -31.07 -11.22 -14.50
C LYS A 168 -32.54 -11.34 -14.10
N ARG A 169 -33.15 -12.54 -14.17
CA ARG A 169 -34.55 -12.74 -13.78
C ARG A 169 -34.69 -12.69 -12.26
N SER A 170 -33.77 -13.29 -11.51
CA SER A 170 -33.74 -13.17 -10.04
C SER A 170 -33.60 -11.72 -9.58
N ALA A 171 -32.69 -10.93 -10.15
CA ALA A 171 -32.52 -9.52 -9.79
C ALA A 171 -33.79 -8.69 -10.07
N ARG A 172 -34.42 -8.88 -11.23
CA ARG A 172 -35.68 -8.21 -11.60
C ARG A 172 -36.85 -8.67 -10.72
N GLY A 173 -36.91 -9.96 -10.39
CA GLY A 173 -37.91 -10.53 -9.50
C GLY A 173 -37.82 -9.95 -8.09
N ALA A 174 -36.62 -9.96 -7.51
CA ALA A 174 -36.32 -9.35 -6.22
C ALA A 174 -36.72 -7.87 -6.17
N TYR A 175 -36.36 -7.09 -7.19
CA TYR A 175 -36.71 -5.66 -7.25
C TYR A 175 -38.23 -5.43 -7.33
N LYS A 176 -38.95 -6.24 -8.12
CA LYS A 176 -40.41 -6.19 -8.19
C LYS A 176 -41.06 -6.55 -6.86
N GLU A 177 -40.53 -7.54 -6.16
CA GLU A 177 -41.05 -7.96 -4.86
C GLU A 177 -40.79 -6.90 -3.78
N ILE A 178 -39.64 -6.23 -3.79
CA ILE A 178 -39.39 -5.06 -2.93
C ILE A 178 -40.43 -3.98 -3.19
N TYR A 179 -40.69 -3.65 -4.46
CA TYR A 179 -41.70 -2.65 -4.81
C TYR A 179 -43.10 -3.06 -4.32
N ARG A 180 -43.46 -4.34 -4.46
CA ARG A 180 -44.72 -4.89 -3.94
C ARG A 180 -44.79 -4.81 -2.41
N ALA A 181 -43.73 -5.21 -1.71
CA ALA A 181 -43.63 -5.15 -0.26
C ALA A 181 -43.83 -3.71 0.26
N VAL A 182 -43.24 -2.72 -0.40
CA VAL A 182 -43.39 -1.29 -0.06
C VAL A 182 -44.80 -0.76 -0.43
N LYS A 183 -45.37 -1.23 -1.54
CA LYS A 183 -46.74 -0.87 -1.93
C LYS A 183 -47.76 -1.36 -0.90
N ASP A 184 -47.62 -2.62 -0.49
CA ASP A 184 -48.55 -3.33 0.40
C ASP A 184 -48.22 -3.11 1.89
N ASN A 185 -47.17 -2.34 2.21
CA ASN A 185 -46.66 -2.12 3.56
C ASN A 185 -46.36 -3.42 4.32
N LYS A 186 -45.85 -4.43 3.60
CA LYS A 186 -45.44 -5.71 4.19
C LYS A 186 -44.35 -5.48 5.23
N THR A 187 -44.53 -6.01 6.43
CA THR A 187 -43.53 -5.96 7.49
C THR A 187 -42.36 -6.87 7.13
N THR A 188 -41.19 -6.29 6.90
CA THR A 188 -39.94 -7.03 6.71
C THR A 188 -39.09 -6.92 7.96
N HIS A 189 -38.54 -8.02 8.42
CA HIS A 189 -37.78 -8.10 9.66
C HIS A 189 -36.29 -8.28 9.35
N TRP A 190 -35.45 -7.48 10.00
CA TRP A 190 -34.01 -7.71 9.99
C TRP A 190 -33.66 -8.79 11.01
N LYS A 191 -33.12 -9.91 10.53
CA LYS A 191 -32.60 -10.95 11.42
C LYS A 191 -31.18 -10.55 11.81
N PRO A 192 -30.84 -10.51 13.12
CA PRO A 192 -29.46 -10.29 13.53
C PRO A 192 -28.58 -11.40 12.94
N GLY A 193 -27.43 -11.01 12.41
CA GLY A 193 -26.50 -11.99 11.84
C GLY A 193 -25.69 -12.71 12.90
N ASP A 194 -24.80 -13.57 12.43
CA ASP A 194 -23.79 -14.24 13.26
C ASP A 194 -22.72 -13.26 13.80
N ALA A 195 -22.80 -11.98 13.42
CA ALA A 195 -21.91 -10.94 13.92
C ALA A 195 -22.09 -10.77 15.42
N VAL A 196 -21.07 -11.15 16.19
CA VAL A 196 -21.01 -10.90 17.62
C VAL A 196 -20.91 -9.40 17.86
N LEU A 197 -21.93 -8.81 18.48
CA LEU A 197 -22.02 -7.39 18.79
C LEU A 197 -21.88 -7.12 20.30
N GLY A 198 -21.78 -5.84 20.67
CA GLY A 198 -21.77 -5.41 22.06
C GLY A 198 -20.51 -5.87 22.82
N ILE A 199 -20.69 -6.25 24.09
CA ILE A 199 -19.60 -6.61 25.01
C ILE A 199 -18.82 -7.83 24.51
N GLU A 200 -19.52 -8.83 23.98
CA GLU A 200 -18.91 -10.06 23.47
C GLU A 200 -17.97 -9.78 22.29
N ARG A 201 -18.26 -8.77 21.46
CA ARG A 201 -17.37 -8.34 20.36
C ARG A 201 -16.03 -7.84 20.89
N TYR A 202 -16.04 -7.06 21.97
CA TYR A 202 -14.82 -6.51 22.54
C TYR A 202 -14.05 -7.55 23.35
N ARG A 203 -14.74 -8.47 24.02
CA ARG A 203 -14.10 -9.63 24.66
C ARG A 203 -13.36 -10.50 23.64
N THR A 204 -14.05 -10.89 22.57
CA THR A 204 -13.46 -11.68 21.47
C THR A 204 -12.31 -10.92 20.80
N HIS A 205 -12.45 -9.63 20.50
CA HIS A 205 -11.34 -8.81 19.99
C HIS A 205 -10.12 -8.82 20.92
N THR A 206 -10.34 -8.71 22.23
CA THR A 206 -9.25 -8.75 23.21
C THR A 206 -8.53 -10.09 23.19
N THR A 207 -9.28 -11.20 23.12
CA THR A 207 -8.72 -12.54 22.95
C THR A 207 -7.95 -12.68 21.63
N LEU A 208 -8.50 -12.18 20.52
CA LEU A 208 -7.88 -12.25 19.19
C LEU A 208 -6.65 -11.34 19.05
N THR A 209 -6.55 -10.26 19.84
CA THR A 209 -5.37 -9.39 19.89
C THR A 209 -4.13 -10.13 20.41
N TYR A 210 -4.33 -11.18 21.20
CA TYR A 210 -3.26 -12.02 21.76
C TYR A 210 -3.41 -13.46 21.26
N PRO A 211 -3.15 -13.73 19.97
CA PRO A 211 -3.25 -15.07 19.40
C PRO A 211 -2.19 -16.00 19.99
N THR A 212 -2.40 -17.31 19.86
CA THR A 212 -1.40 -18.29 20.29
C THR A 212 -0.10 -18.14 19.49
N PRO A 213 1.08 -18.34 20.11
CA PRO A 213 2.36 -18.22 19.42
C PRO A 213 2.47 -19.11 18.18
N THR A 214 1.84 -20.29 18.22
CA THR A 214 1.84 -21.25 17.11
C THR A 214 1.09 -20.73 15.88
N SER A 215 -0.07 -20.09 16.08
CA SER A 215 -0.86 -19.50 14.99
C SER A 215 -0.09 -18.37 14.32
N LEU A 216 0.48 -17.46 15.12
CA LEU A 216 1.28 -16.34 14.64
C LEU A 216 2.57 -16.79 13.93
N GLN A 217 3.24 -17.82 14.45
CA GLN A 217 4.46 -18.35 13.83
C GLN A 217 4.15 -18.98 12.46
N SER A 218 3.00 -19.64 12.30
CA SER A 218 2.59 -20.19 11.01
C SER A 218 2.41 -19.12 9.95
N SER A 219 1.68 -18.03 10.26
CA SER A 219 1.45 -16.95 9.31
C SER A 219 2.75 -16.21 8.96
N LEU A 220 3.59 -15.96 9.97
CA LEU A 220 4.91 -15.35 9.77
C LEU A 220 5.81 -16.22 8.88
N ASN A 221 5.86 -17.53 9.12
CA ASN A 221 6.66 -18.44 8.31
C ASN A 221 6.18 -18.48 6.85
N ALA A 222 4.86 -18.50 6.63
CA ALA A 222 4.28 -18.43 5.30
C ALA A 222 4.68 -17.12 4.60
N TYR A 223 4.51 -15.99 5.28
CA TYR A 223 4.91 -14.67 4.77
C TYR A 223 6.40 -14.60 4.43
N LEU A 224 7.29 -15.03 5.35
CA LEU A 224 8.73 -15.01 5.11
C LEU A 224 9.15 -15.92 3.95
N THR A 225 8.49 -17.07 3.79
CA THR A 225 8.75 -17.97 2.66
C THR A 225 8.37 -17.30 1.34
N GLN A 226 7.19 -16.70 1.26
CA GLN A 226 6.75 -15.93 0.09
C GLN A 226 7.65 -14.73 -0.18
N PHE A 227 8.06 -14.00 0.87
CA PHE A 227 8.99 -12.89 0.76
C PHE A 227 10.33 -13.33 0.18
N ASN A 228 10.94 -14.37 0.73
CA ASN A 228 12.25 -14.89 0.31
C ASN A 228 12.20 -15.41 -1.14
N THR A 229 11.12 -16.07 -1.54
CA THR A 229 10.94 -16.52 -2.92
C THR A 229 10.84 -15.35 -3.90
N LEU A 230 10.03 -14.33 -3.58
CA LEU A 230 9.92 -13.10 -4.38
C LEU A 230 11.24 -12.34 -4.43
N GLU A 231 11.96 -12.24 -3.32
CA GLU A 231 13.28 -11.59 -3.27
C GLU A 231 14.29 -12.34 -4.15
N SER A 232 14.30 -13.67 -4.10
CA SER A 232 15.15 -14.51 -4.96
C SER A 232 14.84 -14.29 -6.44
N LEU A 233 13.55 -14.24 -6.83
CA LEU A 233 13.13 -13.94 -8.19
C LEU A 233 13.54 -12.52 -8.61
N ARG A 234 13.37 -11.51 -7.76
CA ARG A 234 13.82 -10.14 -7.99
C ARG A 234 15.33 -10.09 -8.21
N ASN A 235 16.09 -10.81 -7.41
CA ASN A 235 17.55 -10.89 -7.52
C ASN A 235 17.97 -11.61 -8.81
N LYS A 236 17.29 -12.68 -9.22
CA LYS A 236 17.50 -13.34 -10.52
C LYS A 236 17.18 -12.41 -11.69
N HIS A 237 16.05 -11.70 -11.65
CA HIS A 237 15.66 -10.74 -12.67
C HIS A 237 16.66 -9.58 -12.77
N ARG A 238 17.11 -9.03 -11.63
CA ARG A 238 18.17 -8.00 -11.59
C ARG A 238 19.50 -8.51 -12.13
N LYS A 239 19.87 -9.77 -11.89
CA LYS A 239 21.06 -10.39 -12.48
C LYS A 239 20.92 -10.55 -13.99
N HIS A 240 19.77 -11.03 -14.45
CA HIS A 240 19.47 -11.22 -15.87
C HIS A 240 19.44 -9.88 -16.63
N ALA A 241 18.79 -8.86 -16.08
CA ALA A 241 18.75 -7.52 -16.65
C ALA A 241 20.13 -6.84 -16.72
N ARG A 242 21.13 -7.32 -15.96
CA ARG A 242 22.53 -6.87 -16.09
C ARG A 242 23.28 -7.58 -17.21
N SER A 243 22.90 -8.80 -17.55
CA SER A 243 23.61 -9.61 -18.54
C SER A 243 23.05 -9.47 -19.95
N VAL A 244 21.77 -9.14 -20.09
CA VAL A 244 21.11 -9.03 -21.40
C VAL A 244 21.37 -7.65 -22.01
N PRO A 245 21.95 -7.58 -23.23
CA PRO A 245 22.06 -6.33 -23.98
C PRO A 245 20.70 -5.85 -24.48
N ASP A 246 20.54 -4.53 -24.58
CA ASP A 246 19.33 -3.90 -25.13
C ASP A 246 19.22 -4.09 -26.66
N GLU A 247 18.11 -3.65 -27.28
CA GLU A 247 17.86 -3.76 -28.75
C GLU A 247 18.98 -3.17 -29.61
N ASP A 248 19.72 -2.18 -29.09
CA ASP A 248 20.87 -1.54 -29.73
C ASP A 248 22.22 -2.21 -29.36
N GLY A 249 22.21 -3.34 -28.65
CA GLY A 249 23.41 -4.12 -28.28
C GLY A 249 24.23 -3.59 -27.09
N PHE A 250 23.75 -2.56 -26.39
CA PHE A 250 24.43 -2.00 -25.23
C PHE A 250 23.99 -2.68 -23.93
N VAL A 251 24.95 -2.95 -23.04
CA VAL A 251 24.68 -3.45 -21.68
C VAL A 251 24.61 -2.27 -20.71
N THR A 252 23.45 -2.10 -20.07
CA THR A 252 23.27 -1.03 -19.08
C THR A 252 24.14 -1.29 -17.84
N VAL A 253 25.13 -0.42 -17.60
CA VAL A 253 25.99 -0.47 -16.40
C VAL A 253 25.19 -0.02 -15.19
N THR A 254 24.47 -0.95 -14.58
CA THR A 254 23.89 -0.72 -13.25
C THR A 254 24.94 -1.04 -12.19
N ARG A 255 24.94 -0.29 -11.08
CA ARG A 255 25.81 -0.57 -9.93
C ARG A 255 25.55 -2.02 -9.47
N GLY A 256 26.53 -2.88 -9.72
CA GLY A 256 26.50 -4.30 -9.35
C GLY A 256 26.21 -4.46 -7.86
N GLY A 257 25.29 -5.38 -7.55
CA GLY A 257 24.66 -5.48 -6.24
C GLY A 257 25.62 -5.91 -5.15
N ARG A 258 25.61 -5.18 -4.04
CA ARG A 258 25.81 -5.83 -2.74
C ARG A 258 24.48 -6.47 -2.37
N ALA A 259 24.37 -7.77 -2.60
CA ALA A 259 23.43 -8.59 -1.87
C ALA A 259 24.03 -8.79 -0.47
N GLY A 260 23.45 -8.12 0.52
CA GLY A 260 23.86 -8.18 1.91
C GLY A 260 24.48 -6.88 2.43
N PRO A 261 24.20 -6.51 3.70
CA PRO A 261 24.92 -5.45 4.38
C PRO A 261 26.36 -5.95 4.57
N ALA A 262 27.21 -5.68 3.59
CA ALA A 262 28.64 -5.74 3.85
C ALA A 262 28.88 -4.80 5.04
N ARG A 263 29.37 -5.38 6.15
CA ARG A 263 29.74 -4.63 7.35
C ARG A 263 30.46 -3.35 6.92
N ILE A 264 30.10 -2.24 7.54
CA ILE A 264 30.61 -0.91 7.19
C ILE A 264 32.15 -0.95 7.07
N GLU A 265 32.80 -1.72 7.94
CA GLU A 265 34.25 -2.02 7.94
C GLU A 265 34.79 -2.57 6.60
N ASP A 266 34.09 -3.50 5.95
CA ASP A 266 34.52 -4.07 4.67
C ASP A 266 34.27 -3.09 3.50
N ALA A 267 33.37 -2.13 3.69
CA ALA A 267 33.18 -1.02 2.75
C ALA A 267 34.32 0.00 2.87
N GLU A 268 34.73 0.31 4.09
CA GLU A 268 35.80 1.25 4.41
C GLU A 268 37.15 0.73 3.94
N LYS A 269 37.52 -0.51 4.27
CA LYS A 269 38.78 -1.12 3.81
C LYS A 269 38.93 -1.12 2.29
N LYS A 270 37.85 -1.41 1.57
CA LYS A 270 37.86 -1.43 0.10
C LYS A 270 37.90 -0.03 -0.49
N LYS A 271 37.31 0.96 0.19
CA LYS A 271 37.42 2.38 -0.19
C LYS A 271 38.85 2.87 0.01
N GLU A 272 39.46 2.54 1.14
CA GLU A 272 40.86 2.84 1.43
C GLU A 272 41.81 2.19 0.42
N GLU A 273 41.57 0.94 0.05
CA GLU A 273 42.34 0.25 -1.00
C GLU A 273 42.24 0.96 -2.35
N LEU A 274 41.02 1.35 -2.75
CA LEU A 274 40.77 2.08 -3.99
C LEU A 274 41.40 3.48 -3.97
N ASP A 275 41.33 4.18 -2.84
CA ASP A 275 41.92 5.50 -2.68
C ASP A 275 43.46 5.42 -2.63
N ALA A 276 44.03 4.36 -2.03
CA ALA A 276 45.46 4.08 -2.09
C ALA A 276 45.93 3.77 -3.52
N ARG A 277 45.14 3.02 -4.29
CA ARG A 277 45.44 2.73 -5.71
C ARG A 277 45.35 3.98 -6.58
N LYS A 278 44.37 4.87 -6.32
CA LYS A 278 44.28 6.18 -7.00
C LYS A 278 45.47 7.08 -6.67
N LYS A 279 45.93 7.10 -5.41
CA LYS A 279 47.14 7.84 -5.02
C LYS A 279 48.39 7.32 -5.72
N LYS A 280 48.53 6.01 -5.88
CA LYS A 280 49.66 5.40 -6.62
C LYS A 280 49.63 5.70 -8.13
N ASN A 281 48.44 5.82 -8.70
CA ASN A 281 48.23 6.10 -10.12
C ASN A 281 47.99 7.58 -10.43
N ALA A 282 48.15 8.48 -9.45
CA ALA A 282 48.11 9.91 -9.70
C ALA A 282 49.24 10.29 -10.68
N VAL A 283 48.96 11.26 -11.55
CA VAL A 283 49.91 11.76 -12.54
C VAL A 283 51.20 12.13 -11.82
N LYS A 284 52.31 11.45 -12.15
CA LYS A 284 53.61 11.75 -11.56
C LYS A 284 54.08 13.10 -12.08
N ASP A 285 54.56 13.97 -11.18
CA ASP A 285 55.07 15.33 -11.47
C ASP A 285 56.39 15.37 -12.28
N ASP A 286 56.71 14.31 -13.04
CA ASP A 286 57.90 14.20 -13.88
C ASP A 286 57.57 14.08 -15.38
N PHE A 287 56.30 14.26 -15.74
CA PHE A 287 55.87 14.07 -17.13
C PHE A 287 56.33 15.21 -18.05
N TYR A 288 56.49 16.44 -17.54
CA TYR A 288 56.82 17.58 -18.37
C TYR A 288 58.26 18.05 -18.20
N ARG A 289 58.88 18.45 -19.33
CA ARG A 289 60.26 18.96 -19.38
C ARG A 289 60.49 20.18 -18.48
N PHE A 290 59.46 21.00 -18.23
CA PHE A 290 59.56 22.16 -17.34
C PHE A 290 59.70 21.75 -15.86
N GLN A 291 59.05 20.66 -15.43
CA GLN A 291 59.13 20.14 -14.06
C GLN A 291 60.56 19.69 -13.74
N ASN A 292 61.20 18.98 -14.68
CA ASN A 292 62.61 18.60 -14.56
C ASN A 292 63.56 19.81 -14.57
N ARG A 293 63.21 20.88 -15.29
CA ARG A 293 64.00 22.12 -15.35
C ARG A 293 63.91 22.90 -14.04
N GLU A 294 62.72 22.97 -13.45
CA GLU A 294 62.50 23.58 -12.13
C GLU A 294 63.22 22.80 -11.03
N LYS A 295 63.09 21.46 -10.99
CA LYS A 295 63.82 20.62 -10.01
C LYS A 295 65.34 20.81 -10.08
N ARG A 296 65.91 20.91 -11.29
CA ARG A 296 67.34 21.20 -11.45
C ARG A 296 67.71 22.60 -10.97
N LYS A 297 66.89 23.60 -11.27
CA LYS A 297 67.10 24.99 -10.83
C LYS A 297 67.00 25.11 -9.31
N GLU A 298 66.05 24.41 -8.70
CA GLU A 298 65.89 24.34 -7.25
C GLU A 298 67.08 23.64 -6.58
N ALA A 299 67.56 22.53 -7.16
CA ALA A 299 68.77 21.86 -6.69
C ALA A 299 70.01 22.75 -6.78
N GLU A 300 70.17 23.52 -7.87
CA GLU A 300 71.27 24.46 -8.06
C GLU A 300 71.20 25.63 -7.05
N LEU A 301 70.01 26.19 -6.83
CA LEU A 301 69.78 27.23 -5.82
C LEU A 301 70.07 26.71 -4.40
N GLY A 302 69.62 25.49 -4.08
CA GLY A 302 69.91 24.85 -2.80
C GLY A 302 71.41 24.56 -2.61
N LEU A 303 72.16 24.30 -3.67
CA LEU A 303 73.62 24.14 -3.61
C LEU A 303 74.33 25.47 -3.37
N ARG A 304 73.91 26.54 -4.06
CA ARG A 304 74.42 27.91 -3.83
C ARG A 304 74.18 28.38 -2.40
N ARG A 305 72.97 28.14 -1.88
CA ARG A 305 72.64 28.48 -0.48
C ARG A 305 73.54 27.74 0.51
N ARG A 306 73.74 26.44 0.32
CA ARG A 306 74.65 25.64 1.16
C ARG A 306 76.10 26.14 1.06
N PHE A 307 76.54 26.53 -0.14
CA PHE A 307 77.88 27.09 -0.34
C PHE A 307 78.08 28.45 0.34
N GLU A 308 77.07 29.34 0.31
CA GLU A 308 77.10 30.60 1.05
C GLU A 308 77.12 30.38 2.56
N GLU A 309 76.34 29.42 3.06
CA GLU A 309 76.35 29.02 4.48
C GLU A 309 77.72 28.49 4.90
N ASP A 310 78.36 27.66 4.08
CA ASP A 310 79.71 27.14 4.34
C ASP A 310 80.78 28.22 4.20
N ARG A 311 80.68 29.12 3.21
CA ARG A 311 81.58 30.27 3.08
C ARG A 311 81.49 31.18 4.30
N ARG A 312 80.27 31.48 4.76
CA ARG A 312 80.04 32.28 5.97
C ARG A 312 80.56 31.57 7.23
N ARG A 313 80.49 30.24 7.28
CA ARG A 313 81.08 29.43 8.35
C ARG A 313 82.61 29.52 8.34
N VAL A 314 83.24 29.47 7.17
CA VAL A 314 84.70 29.59 7.01
C VAL A 314 85.18 31.02 7.30
N GLU A 315 84.48 32.06 6.84
CA GLU A 315 84.82 33.46 7.14
C GLU A 315 84.78 33.73 8.65
N LYS A 316 83.77 33.24 9.38
CA LYS A 316 83.74 33.31 10.85
C LYS A 316 84.94 32.60 11.51
N MET A 317 85.37 31.45 10.99
CA MET A 317 86.57 30.77 11.48
C MET A 317 87.86 31.54 11.17
N ARG A 318 87.88 32.26 10.04
CA ARG A 318 89.02 33.05 9.57
C ARG A 318 89.16 34.37 10.35
N GLU A 319 88.05 34.99 10.75
CA GLU A 319 88.04 36.14 11.66
C GLU A 319 88.50 35.76 13.08
N GLY A 320 88.25 34.51 13.51
CA GLY A 320 88.78 33.96 14.76
C GLY A 320 90.29 33.68 14.75
N ARG A 321 90.94 33.64 13.57
CA ARG A 321 92.41 33.51 13.42
C ARG A 321 92.96 34.83 12.86
N GLY A 322 93.32 35.76 13.74
CA GLY A 322 93.69 37.14 13.41
C GLY A 322 94.62 37.32 12.19
N ARG A 323 94.42 38.42 11.45
CA ARG A 323 95.20 38.83 10.26
C ARG A 323 96.71 38.87 10.58
N LEU A 324 97.50 38.12 9.80
CA LEU A 324 98.96 38.23 9.81
C LEU A 324 99.38 39.63 9.32
N ARG A 325 100.17 40.35 10.12
CA ARG A 325 100.96 41.51 9.67
C ARG A 325 102.24 41.00 9.00
N PRO A 326 102.68 41.58 7.87
CA PRO A 326 104.03 41.33 7.36
C PRO A 326 105.03 42.23 8.11
N GLU A 327 106.17 41.69 8.54
CA GLU A 327 107.32 42.50 8.96
C GLU A 327 108.42 42.43 7.90
N SER A 328 108.96 43.62 7.65
CA SER A 328 110.08 44.03 6.81
C SER A 328 111.45 43.71 7.41
#